data_AF-W9Z749-F1
#
_entry.id   AF-W9Z749-F1
#
_cell.length_a   1.000
_cell.length_b   1.000
_cell.length_c   1.000
_cell.angle_alpha   90.00
_cell.angle_beta   90.00
_cell.angle_gamma   90.00
#
_symmetry.space_group_name_H-M   'P 1'
#
loop_
_entity.id
_entity.type
_entity.pdbx_description
1 polymer ?
#
loop_
_entity_poly.entity_id
_entity_poly.type
_entity_poly.pdbx_seq_one_letter_code
_entity_poly.pdbx_strand_id
1 'polypeptide(L)'
;MNRVRLIWLPSDSELKIQRIAKMSAHHATEPYVTPRIGTSKAKTTILSRTRADLRRERKLPDGVGRHSRKVDSALPGKHTRLLYDQLPWKEASVLAQLRTGMARLNGYLYQIGAAVTDECPCGQAKETVEHFLFRCVKWMAQRKEMMLQCVEEKRGNLSFHLGGKAASDGQKWIPNMEAVRATIRFAIATGRLEQR
;
A
#
# COMPACT_ATOMS: atom_id res chain seq x y z
N MET A 1 22.22 23.07 17.93
CA MET A 1 22.22 23.99 16.77
C MET A 1 23.66 24.16 16.30
N ASN A 2 23.99 23.75 15.07
CA ASN A 2 25.33 23.96 14.53
C ASN A 2 25.38 25.37 13.91
N ARG A 3 26.25 26.25 14.42
CA ARG A 3 26.50 27.58 13.84
C ARG A 3 27.70 27.49 12.91
N VAL A 4 27.49 27.84 11.64
CA VAL A 4 28.57 27.97 10.65
C VAL A 4 28.86 29.46 10.47
N ARG A 5 30.14 29.84 10.50
CA ARG A 5 30.60 31.21 10.23
C ARG A 5 31.32 31.20 8.89
N LEU A 6 30.86 32.06 7.98
CA LEU A 6 31.49 32.28 6.68
C LEU A 6 32.39 33.52 6.78
N ILE A 7 33.57 33.45 6.17
CA ILE A 7 34.55 34.54 6.13
C ILE A 7 35.01 34.68 4.69
N TRP A 8 35.02 35.91 4.18
CA TRP A 8 35.59 36.24 2.88
C TRP A 8 37.06 36.57 3.03
N LEU A 9 37.89 35.94 2.19
CA LEU A 9 39.33 36.17 2.18
C LEU A 9 39.70 37.06 0.98
N PRO A 10 40.56 38.08 1.17
CA PRO A 10 41.10 38.88 0.08
C PRO A 10 41.90 38.04 -0.92
N SER A 11 42.07 38.54 -2.15
CA SER A 11 42.83 37.86 -3.20
C SER A 11 44.33 37.72 -2.89
N ASP A 12 44.87 38.61 -2.05
CA ASP A 12 46.29 38.70 -1.71
C ASP A 12 46.65 37.97 -0.40
N SER A 13 45.72 37.16 0.14
CA SER A 13 45.99 36.42 1.38
C SER A 13 46.87 35.20 1.10
N GLU A 14 48.12 35.16 1.57
CA GLU A 14 48.98 33.98 1.41
C GLU A 14 48.66 32.81 2.37
N LEU A 15 47.37 32.60 2.67
CA LEU A 15 46.96 31.50 3.52
C LEU A 15 47.15 30.17 2.79
N LYS A 16 47.89 29.25 3.41
CA LYS A 16 48.14 27.90 2.89
C LYS A 16 46.84 27.19 2.45
N ILE A 17 45.74 27.41 3.16
CA ILE A 17 44.42 26.84 2.86
C ILE A 17 43.85 27.39 1.56
N GLN A 18 43.97 28.70 1.30
CA GLN A 18 43.49 29.32 0.06
C GLN A 18 44.28 28.77 -1.14
N ARG A 19 45.60 28.64 -1.01
CA ARG A 19 46.47 28.07 -2.06
C ARG A 19 46.12 26.62 -2.38
N ILE A 20 45.96 25.78 -1.36
CA ILE A 20 45.59 24.36 -1.53
C ILE A 20 44.20 24.24 -2.17
N ALA A 21 43.23 25.04 -1.73
CA ALA A 21 41.89 25.04 -2.29
C ALA A 21 41.89 25.47 -3.76
N LYS A 22 42.62 26.53 -4.11
CA LYS A 22 42.76 27.03 -5.49
C LYS A 22 43.43 26.00 -6.41
N MET A 23 44.52 25.38 -5.97
CA MET A 23 45.20 24.30 -6.70
C MET A 23 44.27 23.10 -6.93
N SER A 24 43.52 22.71 -5.89
CA SER A 24 42.59 21.58 -5.96
C SER A 24 41.43 21.87 -6.92
N ALA A 25 40.91 23.10 -6.92
CA ALA A 25 39.88 23.54 -7.85
C ALA A 25 40.39 23.54 -9.29
N HIS A 26 41.61 24.05 -9.54
CA HIS A 26 42.24 24.02 -10.87
C HIS A 26 42.41 22.60 -11.40
N HIS A 27 42.99 21.71 -10.59
CA HIS A 27 43.20 20.31 -10.95
C HIS A 27 41.87 19.59 -11.23
N ALA A 28 40.77 19.95 -10.58
CA ALA A 28 39.46 19.37 -10.84
C ALA A 28 38.84 19.84 -12.17
N THR A 29 39.33 20.95 -12.73
CA THR A 29 38.86 21.53 -14.00
C THR A 29 39.78 21.25 -15.18
N GLU A 30 40.87 20.52 -14.98
CA GLU A 30 41.78 20.17 -16.07
C GLU A 30 41.12 19.23 -17.09
N PRO A 31 41.37 19.42 -18.40
CA PRO A 31 40.87 18.52 -19.43
C PRO A 31 41.30 17.07 -19.13
N TYR A 32 40.40 16.11 -19.32
CA TYR A 32 40.62 14.68 -19.10
C TYR A 32 40.74 14.22 -17.63
N VAL A 33 40.57 15.11 -16.64
CA VAL A 33 40.45 14.72 -15.23
C VAL A 33 38.98 14.42 -14.91
N THR A 34 38.69 13.21 -14.44
CA THR A 34 37.37 12.89 -13.88
C THR A 34 37.30 13.41 -12.44
N PRO A 35 36.44 14.38 -12.11
CA PRO A 35 36.35 14.89 -10.75
C PRO A 35 35.90 13.77 -9.81
N ARG A 36 36.63 13.59 -8.70
CA ARG A 36 36.22 12.69 -7.61
C ARG A 36 34.96 13.26 -6.97
N ILE A 37 33.79 12.75 -7.36
CA ILE A 37 32.52 13.04 -6.68
C ILE A 37 32.60 12.37 -5.29
N GLY A 38 33.17 13.10 -4.33
CA GLY A 38 33.05 12.74 -2.92
C GLY A 38 31.58 12.81 -2.55
N THR A 39 30.92 11.67 -2.39
CA THR A 39 29.57 11.64 -1.85
C THR A 39 29.61 12.32 -0.47
N SER A 40 29.03 13.50 -0.35
CA SER A 40 29.00 14.21 0.94
C SER A 40 28.14 13.40 1.91
N LYS A 41 28.78 12.53 2.70
CA LYS A 41 28.09 11.59 3.62
C LYS A 41 27.13 12.30 4.58
N ALA A 42 27.42 13.57 4.93
CA ALA A 42 26.59 14.39 5.81
C ALA A 42 25.17 14.66 5.27
N LYS A 43 25.01 14.90 3.97
CA LYS A 43 23.67 15.12 3.36
C LYS A 43 22.83 13.84 3.44
N THR A 44 23.47 12.69 3.26
CA THR A 44 22.82 11.38 3.30
C THR A 44 22.32 11.04 4.70
N THR A 45 23.08 11.36 5.75
CA THR A 45 22.68 11.13 7.15
C THR A 45 21.53 12.04 7.57
N ILE A 46 21.52 13.31 7.17
CA ILE A 46 20.39 14.22 7.44
C ILE A 46 19.15 13.71 6.70
N LEU A 47 19.25 13.41 5.40
CA LEU A 47 18.15 12.88 4.61
C LEU A 47 17.62 11.55 5.15
N SER A 48 18.49 10.63 5.58
CA SER A 48 18.08 9.35 6.16
C SER A 48 17.38 9.53 7.51
N ARG A 49 17.87 10.45 8.35
CA ARG A 49 17.27 10.80 9.64
C ARG A 49 15.90 11.45 9.44
N THR A 50 15.78 12.44 8.56
CA THR A 50 14.50 13.07 8.21
C THR A 50 13.51 12.04 7.63
N ARG A 51 13.97 11.12 6.78
CA ARG A 51 13.11 10.02 6.29
C ARG A 51 12.68 9.08 7.43
N ALA A 52 13.55 8.80 8.39
CA ALA A 52 13.21 7.99 9.55
C ALA A 52 12.24 8.69 10.50
N ASP A 53 12.41 10.00 10.72
CA ASP A 53 11.51 10.87 11.49
C ASP A 53 10.12 10.89 10.84
N LEU A 54 10.05 11.19 9.54
CA LEU A 54 8.79 11.14 8.79
C LEU A 54 8.13 9.76 8.83
N ARG A 55 8.90 8.67 8.83
CA ARG A 55 8.35 7.31 8.98
C ARG A 55 7.81 7.05 10.38
N ARG A 56 8.41 7.64 11.42
CA ARG A 56 7.93 7.55 12.81
C ARG A 56 6.64 8.36 12.99
N GLU A 57 6.60 9.58 12.44
CA GLU A 57 5.43 10.46 12.49
C GLU A 57 4.24 9.89 11.70
N ARG A 58 4.50 9.23 10.57
CA ARG A 58 3.46 8.61 9.72
C ARG A 58 2.97 7.25 10.24
N LYS A 59 3.29 6.86 11.47
CA LYS A 59 2.72 5.64 12.05
C LYS A 59 1.23 5.84 12.27
N LEU A 60 0.44 4.99 11.62
CA LEU A 60 -1.00 4.95 11.85
C LEU A 60 -1.27 4.52 13.30
N PRO A 61 -2.34 5.05 13.94
CA PRO A 61 -2.77 4.59 15.25
C PRO A 61 -2.99 3.07 15.28
N ASP A 62 -2.79 2.49 16.46
CA ASP A 62 -2.98 1.07 16.67
C ASP A 62 -4.44 0.68 16.34
N GLY A 63 -4.59 -0.38 15.55
CA GLY A 63 -5.90 -0.86 15.10
C GLY A 63 -6.41 -0.28 13.77
N VAL A 64 -5.79 0.76 13.21
CA VAL A 64 -6.17 1.29 11.89
C VAL A 64 -5.76 0.33 10.78
N GLY A 65 -6.71 -0.09 9.93
CA GLY A 65 -6.44 -0.99 8.81
C GLY A 65 -6.33 -2.48 9.20
N ARG A 66 -6.89 -2.89 10.35
CA ARG A 66 -6.94 -4.31 10.77
C ARG A 66 -7.50 -5.22 9.67
N HIS A 67 -8.60 -4.84 9.02
CA HIS A 67 -9.20 -5.61 7.93
C HIS A 67 -8.24 -5.73 6.74
N SER A 68 -7.68 -4.62 6.26
CA SER A 68 -6.73 -4.65 5.13
C SER A 68 -5.49 -5.49 5.43
N ARG A 69 -4.97 -5.44 6.67
CA ARG A 69 -3.85 -6.31 7.09
C ARG A 69 -4.23 -7.79 7.18
N LYS A 70 -5.49 -8.09 7.57
CA LYS A 70 -6.02 -9.46 7.56
C LYS A 70 -6.13 -10.00 6.13
N VAL A 71 -6.57 -9.16 5.19
CA VAL A 71 -6.63 -9.50 3.76
C VAL A 71 -5.22 -9.64 3.18
N ASP A 72 -4.31 -8.76 3.55
CA ASP A 72 -2.99 -8.67 2.95
C ASP A 72 -1.92 -8.32 3.97
N SER A 73 -1.19 -9.35 4.41
CA SER A 73 -0.08 -9.23 5.35
C SER A 73 1.16 -8.54 4.76
N ALA A 74 1.25 -8.42 3.43
CA ALA A 74 2.37 -7.80 2.74
C ALA A 74 2.19 -6.28 2.54
N LEU A 75 1.18 -5.67 3.16
CA LEU A 75 0.97 -4.23 3.06
C LEU A 75 1.99 -3.42 3.88
N PRO A 76 2.49 -2.28 3.34
CA PRO A 76 2.32 -1.80 1.96
C PRO A 76 3.30 -2.50 0.99
N GLY A 77 2.85 -2.83 -0.23
CA GLY A 77 3.69 -3.51 -1.23
C GLY A 77 3.43 -3.10 -2.67
N LYS A 78 4.43 -3.31 -3.54
CA LYS A 78 4.34 -3.00 -4.99
C LYS A 78 3.25 -3.82 -5.69
N HIS A 79 2.97 -5.03 -5.18
CA HIS A 79 1.94 -5.92 -5.72
C HIS A 79 0.55 -5.29 -5.65
N THR A 80 0.26 -4.46 -4.65
CA THR A 80 -1.03 -3.76 -4.55
C THR A 80 -1.23 -2.84 -5.75
N ARG A 81 -0.20 -2.09 -6.16
CA ARG A 81 -0.28 -1.25 -7.35
C ARG A 81 -0.50 -2.09 -8.61
N LEU A 82 0.30 -3.14 -8.80
CA LEU A 82 0.16 -4.03 -9.95
C LEU A 82 -1.22 -4.71 -10.02
N LEU A 83 -1.82 -5.03 -8.89
CA LEU A 83 -3.17 -5.60 -8.78
C LEU A 83 -4.23 -4.63 -9.32
N TYR A 84 -4.17 -3.36 -8.93
CA TYR A 84 -5.15 -2.35 -9.34
C TYR A 84 -4.93 -1.83 -10.77
N ASP A 85 -3.68 -1.70 -11.22
CA ASP A 85 -3.35 -1.20 -12.57
C ASP A 85 -3.91 -2.12 -13.68
N GLN A 86 -4.26 -3.36 -13.36
CA GLN A 86 -4.84 -4.35 -14.27
C GLN A 86 -6.38 -4.36 -14.30
N LEU A 87 -7.05 -3.48 -13.55
CA LEU A 87 -8.50 -3.45 -13.40
C LEU A 87 -9.08 -2.13 -13.90
N PRO A 88 -10.22 -2.15 -14.62
CA PRO A 88 -10.94 -0.93 -14.92
C PRO A 88 -11.48 -0.28 -13.64
N TRP A 89 -11.75 1.02 -13.70
CA TRP A 89 -12.14 1.82 -12.53
C TRP A 89 -13.28 1.20 -11.70
N LYS A 90 -14.34 0.70 -12.34
CA LYS A 90 -15.49 0.08 -11.66
C LYS A 90 -15.08 -1.15 -10.86
N GLU A 91 -14.25 -2.01 -11.45
CA GLU A 91 -13.74 -3.22 -10.81
C GLU A 91 -12.76 -2.90 -9.67
N ALA A 92 -11.86 -1.95 -9.89
CA ALA A 92 -10.92 -1.46 -8.90
C ALA A 92 -11.64 -0.88 -7.67
N SER A 93 -12.72 -0.12 -7.88
CA SER A 93 -13.54 0.45 -6.79
C SER A 93 -14.20 -0.64 -5.96
N VAL A 94 -14.80 -1.65 -6.60
CA VAL A 94 -15.38 -2.82 -5.91
C VAL A 94 -14.33 -3.57 -5.11
N LEU A 95 -13.16 -3.83 -5.70
CA LEU A 95 -12.06 -4.50 -5.02
C LEU A 95 -11.55 -3.67 -3.83
N ALA A 96 -11.45 -2.34 -3.97
CA ALA A 96 -11.05 -1.44 -2.89
C ALA A 96 -12.02 -1.48 -1.70
N GLN A 97 -13.33 -1.47 -1.95
CA GLN A 97 -14.34 -1.63 -0.91
C GLN A 97 -14.16 -2.96 -0.14
N LEU A 98 -13.97 -4.07 -0.87
CA LEU A 98 -13.79 -5.40 -0.27
C LEU A 98 -12.48 -5.52 0.52
N ARG A 99 -11.36 -4.97 0.00
CA ARG A 99 -10.03 -5.02 0.63
C ARG A 99 -9.88 -4.09 1.83
N THR A 100 -10.63 -2.99 1.86
CA THR A 100 -10.63 -2.07 3.01
C THR A 100 -11.65 -2.47 4.06
N GLY A 101 -12.68 -3.22 3.67
CA GLY A 101 -13.84 -3.49 4.52
C GLY A 101 -14.76 -2.28 4.66
N MET A 102 -14.39 -1.15 4.06
CA MET A 102 -15.18 0.08 3.95
C MET A 102 -16.15 -0.06 2.77
N ALA A 103 -16.95 -1.11 2.83
CA ALA A 103 -17.90 -1.48 1.79
C ALA A 103 -19.31 -1.05 2.19
N ARG A 104 -20.22 -1.00 1.20
CA ARG A 104 -21.65 -0.73 1.44
C ARG A 104 -22.40 -1.91 2.06
N LEU A 105 -21.76 -2.62 2.98
CA LEU A 105 -22.32 -3.71 3.77
C LEU A 105 -22.70 -3.18 5.17
N ASN A 106 -23.78 -3.69 5.73
CA ASN A 106 -24.34 -3.20 7.00
C ASN A 106 -23.32 -3.25 8.14
N GLY A 107 -22.37 -4.20 8.12
CA GLY A 107 -21.31 -4.28 9.13
C GLY A 107 -20.47 -3.00 9.23
N TYR A 108 -20.13 -2.38 8.10
CA TYR A 108 -19.40 -1.11 8.06
C TYR A 108 -20.36 0.09 8.20
N LEU A 109 -21.52 0.05 7.52
CA LEU A 109 -22.49 1.14 7.57
C LEU A 109 -22.99 1.41 8.99
N TYR A 110 -23.23 0.37 9.79
CA TYR A 110 -23.59 0.51 11.21
C TYR A 110 -22.45 1.13 12.03
N GLN A 111 -21.20 0.72 11.77
CA GLN A 111 -20.03 1.27 12.48
C GLN A 111 -19.88 2.79 12.29
N ILE A 112 -20.31 3.32 11.14
CA ILE A 112 -20.29 4.76 10.83
C ILE A 112 -21.63 5.46 11.09
N GLY A 113 -22.63 4.77 11.65
CA GLY A 113 -23.95 5.32 11.92
C GLY A 113 -24.84 5.55 10.69
N ALA A 114 -24.47 5.00 9.53
CA ALA A 114 -25.24 5.11 8.28
C ALA A 114 -26.34 4.03 8.14
N ALA A 115 -26.31 2.99 8.98
CA ALA A 115 -27.34 1.95 9.04
C ALA A 115 -27.79 1.74 10.49
N VAL A 116 -29.06 1.36 10.66
CA VAL A 116 -29.68 1.12 11.98
C VAL A 116 -29.21 -0.20 12.60
N THR A 117 -28.83 -1.19 11.77
CA THR A 117 -28.39 -2.52 12.19
C THR A 117 -27.16 -2.94 11.39
N ASP A 118 -26.30 -3.76 12.00
CA ASP A 118 -25.15 -4.38 11.34
C ASP A 118 -25.47 -5.76 10.73
N GLU A 119 -26.70 -6.25 10.92
CA GLU A 119 -27.16 -7.55 10.45
C GLU A 119 -27.34 -7.58 8.94
N CYS A 120 -27.03 -8.73 8.35
CA CYS A 120 -27.32 -8.98 6.94
C CYS A 120 -28.83 -9.16 6.75
N PRO A 121 -29.42 -8.67 5.64
CA PRO A 121 -30.82 -8.94 5.30
C PRO A 121 -31.18 -10.44 5.18
N CYS A 122 -30.19 -11.35 5.17
CA CYS A 122 -30.44 -12.79 5.25
C CYS A 122 -30.79 -13.29 6.67
N GLY A 123 -30.61 -12.45 7.70
CA GLY A 123 -30.93 -12.76 9.10
C GLY A 123 -29.97 -13.69 9.84
N GLN A 124 -28.88 -14.15 9.22
CA GLN A 124 -28.02 -15.19 9.81
C GLN A 124 -26.82 -14.65 10.61
N ALA A 125 -26.31 -13.47 10.25
CA ALA A 125 -25.11 -12.90 10.85
C ALA A 125 -24.97 -11.41 10.49
N LYS A 126 -24.04 -10.75 11.17
CA LYS A 126 -23.50 -9.44 10.77
C LYS A 126 -23.04 -9.45 9.31
N GLU A 127 -23.43 -8.43 8.54
CA GLU A 127 -23.06 -8.29 7.14
C GLU A 127 -21.60 -7.82 6.99
N THR A 128 -20.68 -8.76 7.11
CA THR A 128 -19.25 -8.55 6.87
C THR A 128 -18.87 -8.95 5.45
N VAL A 129 -17.67 -8.54 5.00
CA VAL A 129 -17.11 -9.01 3.71
C VAL A 129 -17.02 -10.54 3.66
N GLU A 130 -16.62 -11.19 4.75
CA GLU A 130 -16.56 -12.66 4.82
C GLU A 130 -17.93 -13.31 4.73
N HIS A 131 -18.93 -12.77 5.43
CA HIS A 131 -20.30 -13.26 5.31
C HIS A 131 -20.81 -13.10 3.87
N PHE A 132 -20.64 -11.91 3.28
CA PHE A 132 -21.02 -11.62 1.92
C PHE A 132 -20.35 -12.58 0.90
N LEU A 133 -19.02 -12.71 0.97
CA LEU A 133 -18.22 -13.48 0.01
C LEU A 133 -18.23 -15.00 0.21
N PHE A 134 -18.58 -15.51 1.40
CA PHE A 134 -18.52 -16.97 1.64
C PHE A 134 -19.76 -17.61 2.26
N ARG A 135 -20.61 -16.89 3.00
CA ARG A 135 -21.64 -17.51 3.85
C ARG A 135 -23.08 -17.12 3.54
N CYS A 136 -23.32 -15.93 3.02
CA CYS A 136 -24.66 -15.38 2.80
C CYS A 136 -25.49 -16.26 1.85
N VAL A 137 -26.59 -16.81 2.34
CA VAL A 137 -27.49 -17.68 1.55
C VAL A 137 -28.17 -16.93 0.40
N LYS A 138 -28.35 -15.61 0.50
CA LYS A 138 -28.96 -14.78 -0.54
C LYS A 138 -28.19 -14.83 -1.87
N TRP A 139 -26.87 -15.01 -1.80
CA TRP A 139 -25.97 -14.94 -2.96
C TRP A 139 -25.47 -16.30 -3.42
N MET A 140 -26.17 -17.39 -3.07
CA MET A 140 -25.76 -18.77 -3.41
C MET A 140 -25.54 -18.98 -4.91
N ALA A 141 -26.43 -18.45 -5.75
CA ALA A 141 -26.35 -18.62 -7.20
C ALA A 141 -25.10 -17.95 -7.79
N GLN A 142 -24.89 -16.67 -7.47
CA GLN A 142 -23.70 -15.92 -7.91
C GLN A 142 -22.42 -16.51 -7.32
N ARG A 143 -22.48 -16.99 -6.07
CA ARG A 143 -21.34 -17.62 -5.38
C ARG A 143 -20.95 -18.92 -6.07
N LYS A 144 -21.90 -19.73 -6.55
CA LYS A 144 -21.61 -20.98 -7.27
C LYS A 144 -20.70 -20.70 -8.48
N GLU A 145 -21.04 -19.69 -9.28
CA GLU A 145 -20.23 -19.27 -10.42
C GLU A 145 -18.82 -18.82 -10.00
N MET A 146 -18.72 -18.00 -8.95
CA MET A 146 -17.43 -17.58 -8.39
C MET A 146 -16.56 -18.78 -7.94
N MET A 147 -17.20 -19.79 -7.35
CA MET A 147 -16.50 -20.96 -6.79
C MET A 147 -16.05 -21.96 -7.85
N LEU A 148 -16.62 -21.95 -9.06
CA LEU A 148 -16.13 -22.78 -10.17
C LEU A 148 -14.70 -22.40 -10.59
N GLN A 149 -14.30 -21.16 -10.34
CA GLN A 149 -13.00 -20.61 -10.71
C GLN A 149 -11.96 -20.73 -9.57
N CYS A 150 -12.25 -21.52 -8.53
CA CYS A 150 -11.42 -21.60 -7.32
C CYS A 150 -11.16 -23.04 -6.89
N VAL A 151 -9.95 -23.29 -6.39
CA VAL A 151 -9.57 -24.56 -5.77
C VAL A 151 -10.28 -24.73 -4.43
N GLU A 152 -10.73 -25.95 -4.09
CA GLU A 152 -11.49 -26.24 -2.88
C GLU A 152 -10.80 -25.75 -1.60
N GLU A 153 -9.48 -25.90 -1.51
CA GLU A 153 -8.67 -25.45 -0.36
C GLU A 153 -8.70 -23.93 -0.13
N LYS A 154 -9.01 -23.15 -1.16
CA LYS A 154 -9.01 -21.68 -1.11
C LYS A 154 -10.41 -21.08 -1.03
N ARG A 155 -11.46 -21.90 -0.97
CA ARG A 155 -12.88 -21.51 -1.02
C ARG A 155 -13.32 -20.50 0.05
N GLY A 156 -12.65 -20.47 1.19
CA GLY A 156 -12.90 -19.53 2.30
C GLY A 156 -11.76 -18.55 2.55
N ASN A 157 -10.76 -18.50 1.67
CA ASN A 157 -9.55 -17.71 1.89
C ASN A 157 -9.75 -16.28 1.36
N LEU A 158 -10.04 -15.35 2.28
CA LEU A 158 -10.25 -13.94 1.95
C LEU A 158 -9.08 -13.31 1.20
N SER A 159 -7.84 -13.61 1.61
CA SER A 159 -6.63 -13.09 0.97
C SER A 159 -6.52 -13.56 -0.48
N PHE A 160 -6.80 -14.84 -0.75
CA PHE A 160 -6.79 -15.41 -2.11
C PHE A 160 -7.78 -14.70 -3.04
N HIS A 161 -9.04 -14.58 -2.61
CA HIS A 161 -10.11 -13.96 -3.39
C HIS A 161 -9.94 -12.46 -3.61
N LEU A 162 -9.21 -11.77 -2.72
CA LEU A 162 -8.98 -10.33 -2.81
C LEU A 162 -7.58 -9.96 -3.28
N GLY A 163 -6.75 -10.93 -3.69
CA GLY A 163 -5.41 -10.70 -4.21
C GLY A 163 -4.45 -10.15 -3.16
N GLY A 164 -4.58 -10.58 -1.91
CA GLY A 164 -3.70 -10.24 -0.79
C GLY A 164 -2.87 -11.44 -0.34
N LYS A 165 -1.75 -11.19 0.34
CA LYS A 165 -0.89 -12.25 0.88
C LYS A 165 -1.47 -12.80 2.18
N ALA A 166 -1.86 -14.07 2.19
CA ALA A 166 -2.29 -14.77 3.39
C ALA A 166 -1.08 -15.04 4.32
N ALA A 167 -1.33 -15.20 5.61
CA ALA A 167 -0.27 -15.56 6.57
C ALA A 167 0.36 -16.93 6.27
N SER A 168 -0.38 -17.83 5.62
CA SER A 168 0.09 -19.14 5.17
C SER A 168 0.96 -19.10 3.91
N ASP A 169 1.01 -17.95 3.21
CA ASP A 169 1.70 -17.86 1.92
C ASP A 169 3.21 -17.67 2.11
N GLY A 170 3.99 -18.33 1.24
CA GLY A 170 5.43 -18.26 1.25
C GLY A 170 5.99 -16.86 0.92
N GLN A 171 7.32 -16.73 1.00
CA GLN A 171 8.00 -15.45 0.75
C GLN A 171 7.88 -14.99 -0.70
N LYS A 172 7.84 -15.92 -1.66
CA LYS A 172 7.55 -15.68 -3.08
C LYS A 172 6.08 -16.01 -3.33
N TRP A 173 5.24 -14.98 -3.39
CA TRP A 173 3.81 -15.11 -3.62
C TRP A 173 3.35 -14.09 -4.68
N ILE A 174 2.38 -14.49 -5.50
CA ILE A 174 1.79 -13.67 -6.56
C ILE A 174 0.26 -13.76 -6.44
N PRO A 175 -0.48 -12.64 -6.53
CA PRO A 175 -1.95 -12.67 -6.55
C PRO A 175 -2.49 -13.51 -7.71
N ASN A 176 -3.50 -14.33 -7.46
CA ASN A 176 -4.25 -15.00 -8.53
C ASN A 176 -5.30 -14.05 -9.10
N MET A 177 -5.03 -13.51 -10.30
CA MET A 177 -5.91 -12.54 -10.96
C MET A 177 -7.24 -13.12 -11.41
N GLU A 178 -7.30 -14.42 -11.72
CA GLU A 178 -8.54 -15.09 -12.12
C GLU A 178 -9.52 -15.17 -10.95
N ALA A 179 -9.04 -15.56 -9.78
CA ALA A 179 -9.81 -15.58 -8.54
C ALA A 179 -10.30 -14.18 -8.16
N VAL A 180 -9.42 -13.16 -8.26
CA VAL A 180 -9.78 -11.76 -8.00
C VAL A 180 -10.88 -11.29 -8.95
N ARG A 181 -10.74 -11.54 -10.26
CA ARG A 181 -11.75 -11.16 -11.26
C ARG A 181 -13.06 -11.91 -11.05
N ALA A 182 -13.03 -13.18 -10.64
CA ALA A 182 -14.24 -13.92 -10.29
C ALA A 182 -14.96 -13.30 -9.09
N THR A 183 -14.22 -12.91 -8.05
CA THR A 183 -14.77 -12.22 -6.87
C THR A 183 -15.34 -10.84 -7.20
N ILE A 184 -14.69 -10.09 -8.08
CA ILE A 184 -15.21 -8.80 -8.55
C ILE A 184 -16.50 -8.99 -9.36
N ARG A 185 -16.51 -9.94 -10.31
CA ARG A 185 -17.71 -10.28 -11.10
C ARG A 185 -18.88 -10.69 -10.21
N PHE A 186 -18.62 -11.51 -9.19
CA PHE A 186 -19.60 -11.85 -8.16
C PHE A 186 -20.18 -10.60 -7.51
N ALA A 187 -19.32 -9.73 -6.98
CA ALA A 187 -19.77 -8.54 -6.25
C ALA A 187 -20.57 -7.57 -7.14
N ILE A 188 -20.15 -7.38 -8.40
CA ILE A 188 -20.90 -6.58 -9.38
C ILE A 188 -22.26 -7.22 -9.68
N ALA A 189 -22.31 -8.52 -9.94
CA ALA A 189 -23.56 -9.24 -10.24
C ALA A 189 -24.59 -9.19 -9.10
N THR A 190 -24.14 -9.02 -7.85
CA THR A 190 -25.06 -8.83 -6.71
C THR A 190 -25.72 -7.44 -6.68
N GLY A 191 -25.10 -6.43 -7.31
CA GLY A 191 -25.49 -5.02 -7.19
C GLY A 191 -25.38 -4.45 -5.76
N ARG A 192 -24.93 -5.23 -4.77
CA ARG A 192 -24.98 -4.88 -3.34
C ARG A 192 -24.08 -3.68 -2.99
N LEU A 193 -22.99 -3.53 -3.74
CA LEU A 193 -21.93 -2.53 -3.52
C LEU A 193 -22.03 -1.30 -4.42
N GLU A 194 -23.04 -1.22 -5.29
CA GLU A 194 -23.17 -0.11 -6.24
C GLU A 194 -23.68 1.17 -5.56
N GLN A 195 -23.36 2.32 -6.19
CA GLN A 195 -24.00 3.59 -5.87
C GLN A 195 -25.39 3.62 -6.49
N ARG A 196 -26.43 3.52 -5.64
CA ARG A 196 -27.76 4.00 -5.98
C ARG A 196 -27.73 5.50 -6.20
#